data_AF-A0A7J9KXI9-F1
#
_entry.id   AF-A0A7J9KXI9-F1
#
_cell.length_a   1.000
_cell.length_b   1.000
_cell.length_c   1.000
_cell.angle_alpha   90.00
_cell.angle_beta   90.00
_cell.angle_gamma   90.00
#
_symmetry.space_group_name_H-M   'P 1'
#
loop_
_entity.id
_entity.type
_entity.pdbx_description
1 polymer ?
#
loop_
_entity_poly.entity_id
_entity_poly.type
_entity_poly.pdbx_seq_one_letter_code
_entity_poly.pdbx_strand_id
1 'polypeptide(L)'
;MVYLPFLLIFNLISYFPSSSHAQNADLILPLKAVNLGNWLVTEGWMKPSRFDGIINKDLLLWRVSESCFNLRVFNKQFVGLGSQGVQAVSDTPTDTETFEIVRKDDDRNRVRFKASNGLFLQAQSETLVTADYAESSWDDSDPSVFIMTIVNTLQGEFQITNGYGPDKAPQVMQDHWNSYITEEDFNFMSANGLSAVRIPVGWWIAQDPTPPKPFVGGSSIALDNAFTWAE
;
A
#
# COMPACT_ATOMS: atom_id res chain seq x y z
N MET A 1 21.47 43.40 37.99
CA MET A 1 20.54 42.28 37.75
C MET A 1 20.16 42.30 36.28
N VAL A 2 20.11 41.23 35.48
CA VAL A 2 20.67 39.86 35.44
C VAL A 2 20.20 39.33 34.08
N TYR A 3 21.16 38.91 33.26
CA TYR A 3 21.16 37.86 32.22
C TYR A 3 20.00 37.65 31.19
N LEU A 4 20.35 37.88 29.92
CA LEU A 4 20.14 37.05 28.69
C LEU A 4 20.09 35.52 29.01
N PRO A 5 19.34 34.60 28.32
CA PRO A 5 19.50 34.31 26.87
C PRO A 5 18.40 33.49 26.11
N PHE A 6 18.69 33.20 24.81
CA PHE A 6 18.17 32.12 23.90
C PHE A 6 16.65 32.15 23.53
N LEU A 7 16.21 32.25 22.26
CA LEU A 7 16.48 31.37 21.12
C LEU A 7 16.21 32.12 19.80
N LEU A 8 17.23 32.22 18.95
CA LEU A 8 17.13 32.51 17.52
C LEU A 8 17.85 31.34 16.84
N ILE A 9 17.37 30.95 15.65
CA ILE A 9 17.86 29.87 14.75
C ILE A 9 17.12 28.54 14.94
N PHE A 10 16.23 28.21 13.99
CA PHE A 10 16.14 26.93 13.27
C PHE A 10 14.95 27.01 12.30
N ASN A 11 15.16 27.63 11.12
CA ASN A 11 14.17 27.65 10.05
C ASN A 11 14.85 27.54 8.68
N LEU A 12 15.79 26.61 8.56
CA LEU A 12 16.41 26.15 7.32
C LEU A 12 17.15 24.85 7.69
N ILE A 13 16.57 23.69 7.36
CA ILE A 13 17.21 22.40 7.06
C ILE A 13 16.07 21.37 6.96
N SER A 14 15.56 21.17 5.75
CA SER A 14 14.99 19.91 5.29
C SER A 14 14.97 19.87 3.75
N TYR A 15 16.06 20.35 3.16
CA TYR A 15 16.57 19.86 1.88
C TYR A 15 17.94 19.27 2.19
N PHE A 16 17.96 18.08 2.79
CA PHE A 16 19.12 17.22 2.66
C PHE A 16 18.92 16.43 1.38
N PRO A 17 19.64 16.72 0.29
CA PRO A 17 19.93 15.65 -0.66
C PRO A 17 20.54 14.52 0.15
N SER A 18 20.08 13.30 -0.05
CA SER A 18 20.70 12.09 0.46
C SER A 18 22.09 11.97 -0.14
N SER A 19 23.04 12.70 0.44
CA SER A 19 24.46 12.47 0.25
C SER A 19 24.74 11.10 0.86
N SER A 20 25.02 10.12 0.00
CA SER A 20 25.68 8.89 0.39
C SER A 20 26.98 9.26 1.09
N HIS A 21 26.94 9.32 2.42
CA HIS A 21 28.14 9.41 3.23
C HIS A 21 28.82 8.05 3.13
N ALA A 22 29.67 7.89 2.12
CA ALA A 22 30.75 6.92 2.20
C ALA A 22 31.49 7.20 3.52
N GLN A 23 31.68 6.14 4.31
CA GLN A 23 32.33 6.24 5.62
C GLN A 23 33.66 7.00 5.51
N ASN A 24 33.89 7.87 6.49
CA ASN A 24 35.15 8.58 6.70
C ASN A 24 36.36 7.67 6.42
N ALA A 25 37.28 8.19 5.62
CA ALA A 25 38.62 7.62 5.47
C ALA A 25 39.24 7.47 6.87
N ASP A 26 39.63 6.24 7.22
CA ASP A 26 40.49 5.78 8.35
C ASP A 26 39.93 4.63 9.20
N LEU A 27 38.77 4.07 8.86
CA LEU A 27 38.37 2.74 9.33
C LEU A 27 38.53 1.70 8.21
N ILE A 28 39.67 0.98 8.19
CA ILE A 28 39.82 -0.24 7.39
C ILE A 28 39.00 -1.34 8.07
N LEU A 29 37.68 -1.33 7.85
CA LEU A 29 36.84 -2.47 8.18
C LEU A 29 37.12 -3.56 7.13
N PRO A 30 37.38 -4.83 7.52
CA PRO A 30 37.60 -5.93 6.58
C PRO A 30 36.32 -6.32 5.80
N LEU A 31 35.20 -5.66 6.09
CA LEU A 31 33.89 -5.97 5.57
C LEU A 31 33.43 -4.83 4.66
N LYS A 32 33.26 -5.13 3.36
CA LYS A 32 32.60 -4.20 2.43
C LYS A 32 31.16 -4.67 2.27
N ALA A 33 30.23 -3.89 2.80
CA ALA A 33 28.82 -4.26 2.83
C ALA A 33 27.99 -3.44 1.86
N VAL A 34 26.93 -4.06 1.32
CA VAL A 34 25.86 -3.35 0.62
C VAL A 34 24.51 -3.65 1.26
N ASN A 35 23.61 -2.68 1.19
CA ASN A 35 22.21 -2.89 1.52
C ASN A 35 21.50 -3.30 0.23
N LEU A 36 21.21 -4.60 0.09
CA LEU A 36 20.26 -5.05 -0.90
C LEU A 36 18.89 -4.65 -0.35
N GLY A 37 18.40 -3.50 -0.83
CA GLY A 37 17.15 -2.91 -0.37
C GLY A 37 16.04 -3.97 -0.25
N ASN A 38 15.18 -3.81 0.76
CA ASN A 38 14.07 -4.67 1.17
C ASN A 38 13.68 -5.83 0.19
N TRP A 39 14.51 -6.86 0.01
CA TRP A 39 14.25 -7.94 -0.95
C TRP A 39 12.91 -8.63 -0.68
N LEU A 40 12.70 -8.96 0.59
CA LEU A 40 11.52 -9.69 1.03
C LEU A 40 10.27 -8.80 1.09
N VAL A 41 10.45 -7.47 1.08
CA VAL A 41 9.38 -6.49 1.19
C VAL A 41 9.41 -5.55 0.01
N THR A 42 8.49 -5.73 -0.94
CA THR A 42 8.47 -4.86 -2.12
C THR A 42 8.15 -3.42 -1.72
N GLU A 43 8.95 -2.45 -2.16
CA GLU A 43 8.74 -1.01 -1.92
C GLU A 43 8.54 -0.21 -3.21
N GLY A 44 7.81 0.90 -3.11
CA GLY A 44 7.42 1.74 -4.25
C GLY A 44 8.57 2.17 -5.16
N TRP A 45 9.75 2.40 -4.60
CA TRP A 45 10.93 2.85 -5.33
C TRP A 45 11.70 1.71 -6.03
N MET A 46 11.47 0.44 -5.68
CA MET A 46 12.21 -0.72 -6.22
C MET A 46 11.69 -1.12 -7.61
N LYS A 47 10.36 -1.17 -7.77
CA LYS A 47 9.69 -1.42 -9.05
C LYS A 47 8.43 -0.57 -9.16
N PRO A 48 8.56 0.75 -9.41
CA PRO A 48 7.45 1.70 -9.38
C PRO A 48 6.22 1.24 -10.15
N SER A 49 6.41 0.57 -11.29
CA SER A 49 5.33 0.04 -12.13
C SER A 49 4.39 -0.96 -11.43
N ARG A 50 4.78 -1.56 -10.30
CA ARG A 50 3.91 -2.47 -9.51
C ARG A 50 3.04 -1.75 -8.49
N PHE A 51 3.34 -0.49 -8.24
CA PHE A 51 2.74 0.38 -7.23
C PHE A 51 1.80 1.42 -7.86
N ASP A 52 1.67 1.41 -9.18
CA ASP A 52 0.75 2.27 -9.93
C ASP A 52 -0.70 2.01 -9.49
N GLY A 53 -1.36 3.03 -8.91
CA GLY A 53 -2.83 3.09 -8.82
C GLY A 53 -3.51 2.67 -7.51
N ILE A 54 -2.86 2.70 -6.35
CA ILE A 54 -3.52 2.39 -5.05
C ILE A 54 -3.17 3.51 -4.04
N ILE A 55 -4.07 3.89 -3.12
CA ILE A 55 -3.79 4.69 -1.90
C ILE A 55 -4.83 4.44 -0.80
N ASN A 56 -4.45 4.70 0.46
CA ASN A 56 -5.38 4.90 1.56
C ASN A 56 -4.83 5.82 2.66
N LYS A 57 -5.69 6.67 3.28
CA LYS A 57 -5.95 6.78 4.74
C LYS A 57 -7.32 7.46 5.01
N ASP A 58 -7.87 7.14 6.19
CA ASP A 58 -9.15 7.49 6.85
C ASP A 58 -10.37 6.62 6.52
N LEU A 59 -10.51 6.18 5.26
CA LEU A 59 -11.51 5.19 4.83
C LEU A 59 -10.79 4.17 3.96
N LEU A 60 -10.58 2.96 4.47
CA LEU A 60 -9.88 1.92 3.73
C LEU A 60 -10.80 1.31 2.69
N LEU A 61 -10.55 1.60 1.42
CA LEU A 61 -11.18 0.87 0.33
C LEU A 61 -10.54 -0.52 0.22
N TRP A 62 -11.31 -1.56 0.52
CA TRP A 62 -10.89 -2.95 0.44
C TRP A 62 -11.41 -3.55 -0.87
N ARG A 63 -10.52 -3.95 -1.77
CA ARG A 63 -10.91 -4.52 -3.05
C ARG A 63 -11.42 -5.95 -2.87
N VAL A 64 -12.64 -6.21 -3.36
CA VAL A 64 -13.26 -7.55 -3.43
C VAL A 64 -13.10 -8.13 -4.83
N SER A 65 -13.31 -7.32 -5.87
CA SER A 65 -13.17 -7.71 -7.27
C SER A 65 -12.67 -6.54 -8.13
N GLU A 66 -12.79 -6.64 -9.46
CA GLU A 66 -12.41 -5.55 -10.35
C GLU A 66 -13.20 -4.26 -10.08
N SER A 67 -14.50 -4.38 -9.84
CA SER A 67 -15.43 -3.27 -9.61
C SER A 67 -16.04 -3.23 -8.20
N CYS A 68 -15.93 -4.31 -7.42
CA CYS A 68 -16.54 -4.38 -6.08
C CYS A 68 -15.52 -4.10 -4.98
N PHE A 69 -15.95 -3.31 -3.99
CA PHE A 69 -15.12 -2.87 -2.88
C PHE A 69 -15.93 -2.81 -1.58
N ASN A 70 -15.27 -3.06 -0.45
CA ASN A 70 -15.78 -2.69 0.86
C ASN A 70 -15.15 -1.38 1.31
N LEU A 71 -15.88 -0.61 2.10
CA LEU A 71 -15.38 0.59 2.75
C LEU A 71 -15.18 0.27 4.23
N ARG A 72 -13.95 0.35 4.74
CA ARG A 72 -13.64 0.06 6.14
C ARG A 72 -13.20 1.32 6.87
N VAL A 73 -13.85 1.61 7.98
CA VAL A 73 -13.63 2.82 8.80
C VAL A 73 -12.75 2.53 10.02
N PHE A 74 -12.55 3.56 10.84
CA PHE A 74 -11.93 3.45 12.16
C PHE A 74 -12.61 2.36 13.02
N ASN A 75 -11.86 1.71 13.92
CA ASN A 75 -12.29 0.51 14.65
C ASN A 75 -12.55 -0.74 13.83
N LYS A 76 -12.02 -0.82 12.60
CA LYS A 76 -12.02 -2.04 11.77
C LYS A 76 -13.40 -2.46 11.25
N GLN A 77 -14.43 -1.63 11.43
CA GLN A 77 -15.78 -1.88 10.96
C GLN A 77 -15.93 -1.55 9.47
N PHE A 78 -16.82 -2.27 8.81
CA PHE A 78 -17.21 -2.10 7.43
C PHE A 78 -18.50 -1.29 7.35
N VAL A 79 -18.50 -0.35 6.41
CA VAL A 79 -19.66 0.44 6.01
C VAL A 79 -20.59 -0.45 5.20
N GLY A 80 -21.88 -0.43 5.53
CA GLY A 80 -22.89 -1.19 4.83
C GLY A 80 -24.28 -0.57 4.95
N LEU A 81 -25.26 -1.25 4.34
CA LEU A 81 -26.66 -0.87 4.41
C LEU A 81 -27.24 -1.13 5.81
N GLY A 82 -27.68 -0.07 6.48
CA GLY A 82 -28.42 -0.11 7.73
C GLY A 82 -29.90 0.24 7.54
N SER A 83 -30.66 0.17 8.64
CA SER A 83 -32.09 0.53 8.67
C SER A 83 -32.35 2.03 8.49
N GLN A 84 -31.34 2.87 8.74
CA GLN A 84 -31.43 4.34 8.65
C GLN A 84 -30.31 4.90 7.76
N GLY A 85 -30.13 4.30 6.57
CA GLY A 85 -29.10 4.71 5.62
C GLY A 85 -27.82 3.88 5.74
N VAL A 86 -26.68 4.51 5.44
CA VAL A 86 -25.37 3.84 5.39
C VAL A 86 -24.67 3.96 6.75
N GLN A 87 -24.25 2.82 7.33
CA GLN A 87 -23.68 2.75 8.68
C GLN A 87 -22.45 1.85 8.73
N ALA A 88 -21.53 2.12 9.65
CA ALA A 88 -20.37 1.27 9.88
C ALA A 88 -20.49 0.49 11.19
N VAL A 89 -21.02 -0.73 11.11
CA VAL A 89 -21.33 -1.55 12.30
C VAL A 89 -20.78 -2.98 12.23
N SER A 90 -20.39 -3.47 11.05
CA SER A 90 -20.00 -4.87 10.88
C SER A 90 -18.49 -5.06 10.98
N ASP A 91 -18.03 -6.07 11.71
CA ASP A 91 -16.61 -6.46 11.74
C ASP A 91 -16.21 -7.38 10.57
N THR A 92 -17.19 -7.89 9.82
CA THR A 92 -16.99 -8.81 8.68
C THR A 92 -17.88 -8.39 7.51
N PRO A 93 -17.33 -8.19 6.29
CA PRO A 93 -18.12 -7.71 5.18
C PRO A 93 -18.99 -8.82 4.59
N THR A 94 -20.22 -8.48 4.24
CA THR A 94 -21.14 -9.32 3.45
C THR A 94 -21.62 -8.54 2.22
N ASP A 95 -22.71 -8.99 1.59
CA ASP A 95 -23.32 -8.29 0.46
C ASP A 95 -23.78 -6.87 0.82
N THR A 96 -24.18 -6.61 2.08
CA THR A 96 -24.62 -5.27 2.52
C THR A 96 -23.47 -4.28 2.67
N GLU A 97 -22.24 -4.76 2.86
CA GLU A 97 -21.02 -3.94 2.98
C GLU A 97 -20.22 -3.85 1.67
N THR A 98 -20.70 -4.51 0.62
CA THR A 98 -20.03 -4.59 -0.68
C THR A 98 -20.69 -3.63 -1.67
N PHE A 99 -19.89 -2.71 -2.20
CA PHE A 99 -20.34 -1.69 -3.16
C PHE A 99 -19.64 -1.89 -4.50
N GLU A 100 -20.40 -1.80 -5.58
CA GLU A 100 -19.85 -1.69 -6.93
C GLU A 100 -19.52 -0.21 -7.20
N ILE A 101 -18.25 0.08 -7.54
CA ILE A 101 -17.84 1.41 -7.97
C ILE A 101 -18.05 1.54 -9.47
N VAL A 102 -19.05 2.33 -9.84
CA VAL A 102 -19.33 2.70 -11.22
C VAL A 102 -18.60 4.01 -11.53
N ARG A 103 -17.79 4.03 -12.58
CA ARG A 103 -17.01 5.22 -12.99
C ARG A 103 -17.66 5.85 -14.21
N LYS A 104 -17.60 7.18 -14.31
CA LYS A 104 -18.00 7.90 -15.52
C LYS A 104 -16.96 7.64 -16.63
N ASP A 105 -17.43 7.37 -17.85
CA ASP A 105 -16.58 6.90 -18.95
C ASP A 105 -15.50 7.91 -19.37
N ASP A 106 -15.86 9.19 -19.41
CA ASP A 106 -15.03 10.32 -19.84
C ASP A 106 -14.34 11.07 -18.68
N ASP A 107 -14.70 10.79 -17.43
CA ASP A 107 -14.05 11.32 -16.22
C ASP A 107 -14.00 10.25 -15.11
N ARG A 108 -12.90 9.48 -15.10
CA ARG A 108 -12.74 8.33 -14.18
C ARG A 108 -12.64 8.69 -12.69
N ASN A 109 -12.49 9.98 -12.38
CA ASN A 109 -12.49 10.47 -11.00
C ASN A 109 -13.91 10.71 -10.47
N ARG A 110 -14.90 10.82 -11.36
CA ARG A 110 -16.33 10.82 -10.98
C ARG A 110 -16.81 9.40 -10.84
N VAL A 111 -17.28 9.06 -9.64
CA VAL A 111 -17.73 7.72 -9.31
C VAL A 111 -19.08 7.74 -8.62
N ARG A 112 -19.77 6.60 -8.71
CA ARG A 112 -20.96 6.27 -7.94
C ARG A 112 -20.71 4.95 -7.22
N PHE A 113 -21.25 4.81 -6.02
CA PHE A 113 -21.21 3.56 -5.26
C PHE A 113 -22.59 2.92 -5.33
N LYS A 114 -22.70 1.78 -5.99
CA LYS A 114 -23.94 1.01 -6.07
C LYS A 114 -23.95 -0.06 -4.98
N ALA A 115 -25.00 -0.07 -4.17
CA ALA A 115 -25.16 -1.04 -3.09
C ALA A 115 -25.84 -2.32 -3.57
N SER A 116 -25.88 -3.35 -2.71
CA SER A 116 -26.49 -4.65 -3.02
C SER A 116 -28.01 -4.60 -3.27
N ASN A 117 -28.70 -3.54 -2.84
CA ASN A 117 -30.09 -3.29 -3.19
C ASN A 117 -30.28 -2.75 -4.64
N GLY A 118 -29.18 -2.56 -5.38
CA GLY A 118 -29.17 -2.10 -6.77
C GLY A 118 -29.22 -0.58 -6.94
N LEU A 119 -29.32 0.18 -5.85
CA LEU A 119 -29.43 1.64 -5.83
C LEU A 119 -28.08 2.29 -5.49
N PHE A 120 -27.93 3.56 -5.84
CA PHE A 120 -26.72 4.32 -5.59
C PHE A 120 -26.75 5.01 -4.23
N LEU A 121 -25.56 5.14 -3.65
CA LEU A 121 -25.34 5.98 -2.49
C LEU A 121 -25.61 7.44 -2.84
N GLN A 122 -26.24 8.19 -1.94
CA GLN A 122 -26.40 9.63 -2.07
C GLN A 122 -26.13 10.34 -0.74
N ALA A 123 -25.49 11.51 -0.82
CA ALA A 123 -25.36 12.42 0.31
C ALA A 123 -26.63 13.29 0.40
N GLN A 124 -27.49 13.02 1.38
CA GLN A 124 -28.71 13.80 1.58
C GLN A 124 -28.47 15.06 2.42
N SER A 125 -27.47 15.03 3.30
CA SER A 125 -27.04 16.16 4.11
C SER A 125 -25.56 16.00 4.50
N GLU A 126 -25.01 16.98 5.24
CA GLU A 126 -23.64 16.91 5.75
C GLU A 126 -23.37 15.66 6.61
N THR A 127 -24.40 15.05 7.18
CA THR A 127 -24.26 13.93 8.13
C THR A 127 -25.05 12.67 7.74
N LEU A 128 -25.72 12.67 6.58
CA LEU A 128 -26.57 11.55 6.17
C LEU A 128 -26.24 11.09 4.75
N VAL A 129 -25.84 9.83 4.66
CA VAL A 129 -25.70 9.10 3.40
C VAL A 129 -26.69 7.94 3.40
N THR A 130 -27.43 7.79 2.31
CA THR A 130 -28.37 6.68 2.08
C THR A 130 -28.02 5.95 0.80
N ALA A 131 -28.68 4.83 0.52
CA ALA A 131 -28.47 4.05 -0.71
C ALA A 131 -29.82 3.74 -1.39
N ASP A 132 -30.49 4.80 -1.82
CA ASP A 132 -31.86 4.77 -2.34
C ASP A 132 -32.01 5.61 -3.63
N TYR A 133 -30.90 6.06 -4.22
CA TYR A 133 -30.91 6.90 -5.41
C TYR A 133 -30.91 6.05 -6.69
N ALA A 134 -31.83 6.34 -7.61
CA ALA A 134 -32.02 5.60 -8.86
C ALA A 134 -31.77 6.44 -10.13
N GLU A 135 -31.64 7.76 -10.01
CA GLU A 135 -31.51 8.66 -11.17
C GLU A 135 -30.10 8.66 -11.77
N SER A 136 -30.00 9.08 -13.03
CA SER A 136 -28.90 8.70 -13.94
C SER A 136 -28.08 9.88 -14.49
N SER A 137 -28.17 11.08 -13.92
CA SER A 137 -27.34 12.22 -14.36
C SER A 137 -25.90 12.14 -13.81
N TRP A 138 -24.96 12.88 -14.38
CA TRP A 138 -23.59 12.99 -13.82
C TRP A 138 -23.21 14.44 -13.49
N ASP A 139 -24.22 15.29 -13.35
CA ASP A 139 -24.07 16.72 -13.08
C ASP A 139 -23.55 16.96 -11.66
N ASP A 140 -22.94 18.12 -11.44
CA ASP A 140 -22.35 18.49 -10.14
C ASP A 140 -23.38 18.61 -9.00
N SER A 141 -24.66 18.74 -9.33
CA SER A 141 -25.76 18.78 -8.36
C SER A 141 -26.35 17.40 -8.03
N ASP A 142 -25.90 16.34 -8.71
CA ASP A 142 -26.38 14.98 -8.45
C ASP A 142 -25.78 14.48 -7.12
N PRO A 143 -26.62 14.19 -6.10
CA PRO A 143 -26.14 13.84 -4.76
C PRO A 143 -25.48 12.45 -4.69
N SER A 144 -25.54 11.67 -5.77
CA SER A 144 -24.91 10.35 -5.87
C SER A 144 -23.53 10.34 -6.52
N VAL A 145 -23.09 11.48 -7.07
CA VAL A 145 -21.78 11.61 -7.72
C VAL A 145 -20.72 12.02 -6.71
N PHE A 146 -19.70 11.19 -6.56
CA PHE A 146 -18.56 11.43 -5.68
C PHE A 146 -17.30 11.69 -6.51
N ILE A 147 -16.48 12.63 -6.06
CA ILE A 147 -15.13 12.83 -6.60
C ILE A 147 -14.15 11.96 -5.84
N MET A 148 -13.59 10.97 -6.52
CA MET A 148 -12.56 10.09 -6.00
C MET A 148 -11.20 10.61 -6.44
N THR A 149 -10.41 11.10 -5.47
CA THR A 149 -9.01 11.45 -5.74
C THR A 149 -8.17 10.18 -5.74
N ILE A 150 -7.68 9.79 -6.91
CA ILE A 150 -6.70 8.72 -7.06
C ILE A 150 -5.33 9.38 -6.93
N VAL A 151 -4.70 9.22 -5.77
CA VAL A 151 -3.30 9.64 -5.62
C VAL A 151 -2.41 8.51 -6.16
N ASN A 152 -1.18 8.83 -6.58
CA ASN A 152 -0.39 7.97 -7.47
C ASN A 152 0.79 7.26 -6.81
N THR A 153 0.89 7.21 -5.48
CA THR A 153 2.07 6.65 -4.84
C THR A 153 1.74 5.76 -3.65
N LEU A 154 1.93 4.47 -3.87
CA LEU A 154 2.03 3.45 -2.83
C LEU A 154 3.45 3.25 -2.34
N GLN A 155 3.55 2.80 -1.09
CA GLN A 155 4.79 2.47 -0.42
C GLN A 155 4.59 1.17 0.37
N GLY A 156 4.97 0.04 -0.24
CA GLY A 156 5.17 -1.22 0.49
C GLY A 156 4.28 -2.40 0.09
N GLU A 157 4.75 -3.59 0.47
CA GLU A 157 4.12 -4.88 0.15
C GLU A 157 2.67 -4.98 0.62
N PHE A 158 2.35 -4.43 1.80
CA PHE A 158 0.98 -4.41 2.30
C PHE A 158 0.02 -3.81 1.29
N GLN A 159 0.40 -2.69 0.65
CA GLN A 159 -0.49 -2.00 -0.27
C GLN A 159 -0.57 -2.72 -1.63
N ILE A 160 0.54 -3.28 -2.12
CA ILE A 160 0.55 -4.13 -3.33
C ILE A 160 -0.35 -5.34 -3.17
N THR A 161 -0.16 -6.11 -2.10
CA THR A 161 -0.87 -7.36 -1.88
C THR A 161 -2.36 -7.10 -1.66
N ASN A 162 -2.70 -6.02 -0.94
CA ASN A 162 -4.08 -5.59 -0.75
C ASN A 162 -4.74 -5.10 -2.06
N GLY A 163 -4.01 -4.40 -2.93
CA GLY A 163 -4.57 -3.85 -4.17
C GLY A 163 -4.72 -4.84 -5.32
N TYR A 164 -3.79 -5.81 -5.45
CA TYR A 164 -3.93 -6.92 -6.40
C TYR A 164 -4.93 -7.99 -5.94
N GLY A 165 -5.18 -8.09 -4.64
CA GLY A 165 -6.10 -9.07 -4.07
C GLY A 165 -5.54 -10.50 -4.07
N PRO A 166 -6.25 -11.45 -3.44
CA PRO A 166 -5.72 -12.78 -3.12
C PRO A 166 -5.39 -13.65 -4.35
N ASP A 167 -6.01 -13.39 -5.50
CA ASP A 167 -5.82 -14.21 -6.70
C ASP A 167 -4.59 -13.80 -7.51
N LYS A 168 -4.33 -12.48 -7.62
CA LYS A 168 -3.22 -11.94 -8.42
C LYS A 168 -1.97 -11.65 -7.60
N ALA A 169 -2.12 -11.27 -6.33
CA ALA A 169 -0.98 -10.92 -5.48
C ALA A 169 0.08 -12.04 -5.38
N PRO A 170 -0.27 -13.35 -5.28
CA PRO A 170 0.74 -14.40 -5.21
C PRO A 170 1.65 -14.46 -6.42
N GLN A 171 1.10 -14.42 -7.63
CA GLN A 171 1.92 -14.43 -8.83
C GLN A 171 2.81 -13.19 -8.92
N VAL A 172 2.26 -12.00 -8.62
CA VAL A 172 3.03 -10.75 -8.64
C VAL A 172 4.20 -10.81 -7.66
N MET A 173 3.98 -11.29 -6.43
CA MET A 173 5.02 -11.40 -5.42
C MET A 173 6.05 -12.47 -5.78
N GLN A 174 5.63 -13.63 -6.28
CA GLN A 174 6.54 -14.68 -6.73
C GLN A 174 7.44 -14.21 -7.88
N ASP A 175 6.88 -13.50 -8.86
CA ASP A 175 7.64 -12.88 -9.93
C ASP A 175 8.63 -11.82 -9.38
N HIS A 176 8.31 -11.15 -8.25
CA HIS A 176 9.25 -10.21 -7.61
C HIS A 176 10.50 -10.94 -7.16
N TRP A 177 10.29 -11.94 -6.31
CA TRP A 177 11.33 -12.63 -5.59
C TRP A 177 12.25 -13.40 -6.54
N ASN A 178 11.71 -13.88 -7.67
CA ASN A 178 12.44 -14.62 -8.69
C ASN A 178 13.25 -13.76 -9.66
N SER A 179 13.02 -12.43 -9.72
CA SER A 179 13.64 -11.58 -10.75
C SER A 179 14.34 -10.33 -10.25
N TYR A 180 14.11 -9.93 -8.99
CA TYR A 180 14.61 -8.66 -8.48
C TYR A 180 16.07 -8.73 -8.02
N ILE A 181 16.46 -9.81 -7.34
CA ILE A 181 17.84 -10.15 -6.99
C ILE A 181 18.02 -11.63 -7.28
N THR A 182 19.11 -11.97 -7.96
CA THR A 182 19.44 -13.35 -8.34
C THR A 182 20.84 -13.74 -7.86
N GLU A 183 21.21 -15.00 -8.07
CA GLU A 183 22.55 -15.51 -7.79
C GLU A 183 23.63 -14.71 -8.54
N GLU A 184 23.35 -14.27 -9.77
CA GLU A 184 24.27 -13.45 -10.55
C GLU A 184 24.59 -12.11 -9.87
N ASP A 185 23.64 -11.52 -9.16
CA ASP A 185 23.89 -10.30 -8.39
C ASP A 185 24.86 -10.57 -7.24
N PHE A 186 24.73 -11.71 -6.55
CA PHE A 186 25.66 -12.16 -5.49
C PHE A 186 27.06 -12.42 -6.03
N ASN A 187 27.15 -13.11 -7.17
CA ASN A 187 28.40 -13.30 -7.88
C ASN A 187 29.05 -11.97 -8.27
N PHE A 188 28.26 -11.01 -8.77
CA PHE A 188 28.73 -9.67 -9.10
C PHE A 188 29.23 -8.93 -7.85
N MET A 189 28.49 -8.97 -6.73
CA MET A 189 28.89 -8.35 -5.47
C MET A 189 30.23 -8.92 -4.97
N SER A 190 30.35 -10.24 -4.93
CA SER A 190 31.56 -10.96 -4.52
C SER A 190 32.76 -10.61 -5.40
N ALA A 191 32.58 -10.61 -6.73
CA ALA A 191 33.62 -10.25 -7.69
C ALA A 191 34.11 -8.78 -7.53
N ASN A 192 33.26 -7.90 -7.01
CA ASN A 192 33.60 -6.51 -6.70
C ASN A 192 34.12 -6.33 -5.25
N GLY A 193 34.35 -7.42 -4.53
CA GLY A 193 34.93 -7.44 -3.19
C GLY A 193 33.95 -7.04 -2.08
N LEU A 194 32.63 -7.08 -2.34
CA LEU A 194 31.61 -6.99 -1.30
C LEU A 194 31.52 -8.34 -0.58
N SER A 195 31.60 -8.33 0.74
CA SER A 195 31.65 -9.53 1.59
C SER A 195 30.50 -9.61 2.59
N ALA A 196 29.54 -8.68 2.50
CA ALA A 196 28.36 -8.70 3.35
C ALA A 196 27.16 -8.03 2.68
N VAL A 197 25.98 -8.57 3.01
CA VAL A 197 24.69 -8.07 2.55
C VAL A 197 23.78 -7.89 3.76
N ARG A 198 23.08 -6.75 3.82
CA ARG A 198 21.95 -6.56 4.74
C ARG A 198 20.65 -6.89 4.02
N ILE A 199 19.88 -7.84 4.55
CA ILE A 199 18.54 -8.20 4.04
C ILE A 199 17.47 -7.80 5.06
N PRO A 200 16.58 -6.85 4.73
CA PRO A 200 15.42 -6.51 5.54
C PRO A 200 14.36 -7.62 5.47
N VAL A 201 13.85 -8.04 6.63
CA VAL A 201 12.91 -9.16 6.77
C VAL A 201 11.60 -8.66 7.39
N GLY A 202 10.48 -8.89 6.70
CA GLY A 202 9.15 -8.58 7.20
C GLY A 202 8.72 -9.57 8.30
N TRP A 203 8.03 -9.09 9.34
CA TRP A 203 7.63 -9.94 10.48
C TRP A 203 6.69 -11.11 10.08
N TRP A 204 5.95 -10.96 8.98
CA TRP A 204 4.99 -11.95 8.50
C TRP A 204 5.65 -13.23 7.97
N ILE A 205 6.92 -13.18 7.55
CA ILE A 205 7.66 -14.35 7.06
C ILE A 205 7.71 -15.50 8.07
N ALA A 206 7.64 -15.16 9.37
CA ALA A 206 7.62 -16.14 10.45
C ALA A 206 6.38 -17.04 10.42
N GLN A 207 5.38 -16.69 9.61
CA GLN A 207 4.14 -17.44 9.42
C GLN A 207 4.03 -18.05 8.00
N ASP A 208 5.11 -18.04 7.21
CA ASP A 208 5.13 -18.75 5.93
C ASP A 208 4.87 -20.26 6.12
N PRO A 209 4.18 -20.92 5.17
CA PRO A 209 3.73 -20.40 3.87
C PRO A 209 2.36 -19.68 3.92
N THR A 210 1.78 -19.47 5.10
CA THR A 210 0.43 -18.90 5.27
C THR A 210 0.47 -17.65 6.16
N PRO A 211 1.10 -16.56 5.72
CA PRO A 211 1.13 -15.32 6.49
C PRO A 211 -0.27 -14.70 6.62
N PRO A 212 -0.47 -13.79 7.60
CA PRO A 212 -1.73 -13.11 7.77
C PRO A 212 -2.05 -12.24 6.55
N LYS A 213 -3.32 -12.21 6.14
CA LYS A 213 -3.77 -11.36 5.03
C LYS A 213 -3.47 -9.87 5.31
N PRO A 214 -3.11 -9.07 4.30
CA PRO A 214 -3.08 -9.39 2.87
C PRO A 214 -1.77 -10.02 2.38
N PHE A 215 -0.77 -10.22 3.25
CA PHE A 215 0.54 -10.74 2.85
C PHE A 215 0.43 -12.11 2.18
N VAL A 216 1.42 -12.39 1.32
CA VAL A 216 1.47 -13.62 0.53
C VAL A 216 2.68 -14.44 0.96
N GLY A 217 2.49 -15.76 1.09
CA GLY A 217 3.57 -16.66 1.44
C GLY A 217 4.54 -16.94 0.30
N GLY A 218 5.76 -17.32 0.65
CA GLY A 218 6.83 -17.68 -0.29
C GLY A 218 8.10 -16.84 -0.14
N SER A 219 8.04 -15.79 0.68
CA SER A 219 9.20 -14.96 1.00
C SER A 219 10.31 -15.73 1.72
N SER A 220 9.97 -16.76 2.52
CA SER A 220 10.96 -17.63 3.18
C SER A 220 11.86 -18.36 2.19
N ILE A 221 11.30 -18.85 1.08
CA ILE A 221 12.07 -19.54 0.03
C ILE A 221 13.05 -18.57 -0.63
N ALA A 222 12.64 -17.33 -0.86
CA ALA A 222 13.51 -16.30 -1.41
C ALA A 222 14.68 -15.96 -0.46
N LEU A 223 14.42 -15.95 0.85
CA LEU A 223 15.45 -15.75 1.87
C LEU A 223 16.43 -16.95 1.92
N ASP A 224 15.93 -18.17 1.83
CA ASP A 224 16.78 -19.37 1.81
C ASP A 224 17.72 -19.35 0.60
N ASN A 225 17.21 -18.98 -0.59
CA ASN A 225 18.03 -18.79 -1.78
C ASN A 225 19.13 -17.73 -1.55
N ALA A 226 18.80 -16.61 -0.90
CA ALA A 226 19.76 -15.56 -0.56
C ALA A 226 20.91 -16.08 0.30
N PHE A 227 20.61 -16.95 1.26
CA PHE A 227 21.64 -17.56 2.09
C PHE A 227 22.50 -18.53 1.27
N THR A 228 21.90 -19.34 0.41
CA THR A 228 22.65 -20.24 -0.49
C THR A 228 23.57 -19.47 -1.43
N TRP A 229 23.14 -18.34 -2.00
CA TRP A 229 23.98 -17.53 -2.89
C TRP A 229 25.10 -16.76 -2.16
N ALA A 230 25.01 -16.65 -0.83
CA ALA A 230 25.98 -15.96 0.01
C ALA A 230 27.10 -16.87 0.53
N GLU A 231 26.99 -18.19 0.34
CA GLU A 231 28.03 -19.19 0.69
C GLU A 231 29.25 -19.11 -0.23
#